data_AF-A0A0R2RUR7-F1
#
_entry.id   AF-A0A0R2RUR7-F1
#
_cell.length_a   1.000
_cell.length_b   1.000
_cell.length_c   1.000
_cell.angle_alpha   90.00
_cell.angle_beta   90.00
_cell.angle_gamma   90.00
#
_symmetry.space_group_name_H-M   'P 1'
#
loop_
_entity.id
_entity.type
_entity.pdbx_description
1 polymer ?
#
loop_
_entity_poly.entity_id
_entity_poly.type
_entity_poly.pdbx_seq_one_letter_code
_entity_poly.pdbx_strand_id
1 'polypeptide(L)'
;MNGDQFNSNRAPLAVGLYPHARKVGNLLFLSGVGPRKAGQTDIPGVTLNSNGEIESYDIEKQCHSVFANIKYILEDSGSSWDNIVDVQVFLTNMKDDFKTYNRIYA
;
A
#
# COMPACT_ATOMS: atom_id res chain seq x y z
N MET A 1 17.01 1.79 -16.82
CA MET A 1 16.60 0.61 -16.03
C MET A 1 15.84 -0.33 -16.95
N ASN A 2 16.21 -1.61 -16.98
CA ASN A 2 15.51 -2.60 -17.80
C ASN A 2 14.13 -2.94 -17.20
N GLY A 3 13.20 -3.43 -18.02
CA GLY A 3 11.86 -3.88 -17.61
C GLY A 3 10.74 -2.85 -17.76
N ASP A 4 9.51 -3.34 -17.88
CA ASP A 4 8.30 -2.53 -18.09
C ASP A 4 7.84 -1.88 -16.79
N GLN A 5 7.41 -0.62 -16.86
CA GLN A 5 6.94 0.16 -15.71
C GLN A 5 5.42 0.29 -15.73
N PHE A 6 4.81 0.17 -14.57
CA PHE A 6 3.37 0.28 -14.40
C PHE A 6 3.04 1.33 -13.34
N ASN A 7 2.10 2.21 -13.66
CA ASN A 7 1.53 3.20 -12.76
C ASN A 7 0.02 3.12 -12.84
N SER A 8 -0.61 3.00 -11.67
CA SER A 8 -2.06 2.97 -11.54
C SER A 8 -2.57 4.37 -11.17
N ASN A 9 -3.52 4.89 -11.94
CA ASN A 9 -4.21 6.15 -11.60
C ASN A 9 -5.22 5.97 -10.44
N ARG A 10 -5.47 4.73 -10.00
CA ARG A 10 -6.39 4.37 -8.91
C ARG A 10 -5.69 4.27 -7.55
N ALA A 11 -4.36 4.13 -7.57
CA ALA A 11 -3.51 4.11 -6.39
C ALA A 11 -2.92 5.51 -6.09
N PRO A 12 -2.49 5.81 -4.85
CA PRO A 12 -1.80 7.05 -4.53
C PRO A 12 -0.55 7.19 -5.39
N LEU A 13 -0.26 8.42 -5.82
CA LEU A 13 0.96 8.72 -6.57
C LEU A 13 2.19 8.34 -5.76
N ALA A 14 3.21 7.81 -6.45
CA ALA A 14 4.53 7.64 -5.88
C ALA A 14 5.05 8.99 -5.35
N VAL A 15 5.49 9.02 -4.10
CA VAL A 15 6.03 10.22 -3.43
C VAL A 15 7.52 10.45 -3.77
N GLY A 16 8.03 9.77 -4.79
CA GLY A 16 9.41 9.84 -5.27
C GLY A 16 9.53 9.36 -6.71
N LEU A 17 10.76 9.25 -7.22
CA LEU A 17 11.03 8.88 -8.61
C LEU A 17 11.04 7.36 -8.82
N TYR A 18 9.91 6.71 -8.55
CA TYR A 18 9.73 5.26 -8.71
C TYR A 18 8.33 4.92 -9.27
N PRO A 19 8.19 3.86 -10.08
CA PRO A 19 6.88 3.41 -10.54
C PRO A 19 6.15 2.59 -9.45
N HIS A 20 4.84 2.43 -9.56
CA HIS A 20 4.10 1.55 -8.63
C HIS A 20 4.55 0.09 -8.74
N ALA A 21 4.83 -0.37 -9.96
CA ALA A 21 5.40 -1.70 -10.17
C ALA A 21 6.37 -1.72 -11.36
N ARG A 22 7.27 -2.70 -11.35
CA ARG A 22 8.19 -3.01 -12.45
C ARG A 22 8.16 -4.49 -12.76
N LYS A 23 8.04 -4.84 -14.04
CA LYS A 23 8.09 -6.22 -14.51
C LYS A 23 9.46 -6.56 -15.07
N VAL A 24 10.03 -7.67 -14.64
CA VAL A 24 11.28 -8.23 -15.17
C VAL A 24 11.07 -9.72 -15.41
N GLY A 25 11.05 -10.13 -16.68
CA GLY A 25 10.66 -11.48 -17.06
C GLY A 25 9.20 -11.77 -16.67
N ASN A 26 8.99 -12.81 -15.87
CA ASN A 26 7.69 -13.21 -15.36
C ASN A 26 7.39 -12.66 -13.95
N LEU A 27 8.32 -11.93 -13.33
CA LEU A 27 8.15 -11.37 -11.99
C LEU A 27 7.70 -9.91 -12.06
N LEU A 28 6.76 -9.58 -11.19
CA LEU A 28 6.29 -8.21 -10.97
C LEU A 28 6.71 -7.76 -9.57
N PHE A 29 7.53 -6.73 -9.50
CA PHE A 29 7.99 -6.14 -8.25
C PHE A 29 7.16 -4.90 -7.94
N LEU A 30 6.42 -4.92 -6.84
CA LEU A 30 5.66 -3.78 -6.35
C LEU A 30 6.54 -2.93 -5.44
N SER A 31 6.49 -1.62 -5.62
CA SER A 31 7.07 -0.66 -4.67
C SER A 31 6.28 -0.67 -3.36
N GLY A 32 6.86 -0.11 -2.29
CA GLY A 32 6.14 0.05 -1.02
C GLY A 32 4.84 0.84 -1.18
N VAL A 33 3.73 0.26 -0.71
CA VAL A 33 2.38 0.84 -0.85
C VAL A 33 1.88 1.31 0.51
N GLY A 34 1.59 2.61 0.61
CA GLY A 34 1.00 3.22 1.80
C GLY A 34 -0.53 3.27 1.76
N PRO A 35 -1.17 3.66 2.87
CA PRO A 35 -2.63 3.70 3.02
C PRO A 35 -3.31 4.90 2.35
N ARG A 36 -2.56 5.88 1.84
CA ARG A 36 -3.14 7.06 1.16
C ARG A 36 -3.98 6.63 -0.04
N LYS A 37 -5.01 7.38 -0.38
CA LYS A 37 -5.83 7.13 -1.58
C LYS A 37 -5.40 8.04 -2.73
N ALA A 38 -5.72 7.64 -3.96
CA ALA A 38 -5.48 8.48 -5.14
C ALA A 38 -6.08 9.89 -4.95
N GLY A 39 -5.28 10.92 -5.23
CA GLY A 39 -5.68 12.31 -5.08
C GLY A 39 -5.84 12.82 -3.64
N GLN A 40 -5.47 12.03 -2.62
CA GLN A 40 -5.61 12.42 -1.22
C GLN A 40 -4.25 12.57 -0.53
N THR A 41 -4.13 13.61 0.29
CA THR A 41 -2.97 13.89 1.15
C THR A 41 -3.19 13.49 2.60
N ASP A 42 -4.34 12.90 2.93
CA ASP A 42 -4.64 12.40 4.27
C ASP A 42 -4.36 10.90 4.36
N ILE A 43 -4.07 10.42 5.56
CA ILE A 43 -3.92 8.98 5.83
C ILE A 43 -5.27 8.49 6.38
N PRO A 44 -5.97 7.56 5.70
CA PRO A 44 -7.22 7.02 6.20
C PRO A 44 -7.09 6.48 7.61
N GLY A 45 -8.02 6.89 8.47
CA GLY A 45 -8.06 6.45 9.86
C GLY A 45 -7.08 7.15 10.79
N VAL A 46 -6.30 8.14 10.35
CA VAL A 46 -5.43 8.96 11.23
C VAL A 46 -6.11 10.30 11.53
N THR A 47 -6.14 10.67 12.80
CA THR A 47 -6.51 12.00 13.27
C THR A 47 -5.28 12.66 13.87
N LEU A 48 -5.01 13.90 13.47
CA LEU A 48 -3.92 14.70 14.02
C LEU A 48 -4.45 15.72 15.04
N ASN A 49 -3.72 15.93 16.12
CA ASN A 49 -4.00 17.02 17.06
C ASN A 49 -3.59 18.39 16.49
N SER A 50 -3.82 19.46 17.25
CA SER A 50 -3.44 20.83 16.84
C SER A 50 -1.94 21.02 16.57
N ASN A 51 -1.08 20.15 17.08
CA ASN A 51 0.37 20.19 16.90
C ASN A 51 0.84 19.35 15.69
N GLY A 52 -0.08 18.67 14.99
CA GLY A 52 0.24 17.78 13.88
C GLY A 52 0.72 16.39 14.30
N GLU A 53 0.57 16.03 15.58
CA GLU A 53 0.91 14.71 16.10
C GLU A 53 -0.29 13.77 15.97
N ILE A 54 -0.03 12.46 15.87
CA ILE A 54 -1.10 11.45 15.79
C ILE A 54 -1.84 11.43 17.14
N GLU A 55 -3.09 11.89 17.14
CA GLU A 55 -3.99 11.79 18.29
C GLU A 55 -4.61 10.40 18.36
N SER A 56 -5.02 9.88 17.20
CA SER A 56 -5.59 8.54 17.08
C SER A 56 -5.33 7.96 15.69
N TYR A 57 -5.29 6.64 15.61
CA TYR A 57 -5.21 5.94 14.33
C TYR A 57 -6.05 4.65 14.34
N ASP A 58 -6.50 4.23 13.16
CA ASP A 58 -7.25 3.00 12.92
C ASP A 58 -6.48 2.13 11.93
N ILE A 59 -5.80 1.10 12.45
CA ILE A 59 -4.98 0.19 11.62
C ILE A 59 -5.84 -0.60 10.64
N GLU A 60 -7.08 -0.95 10.98
CA GLU A 60 -7.95 -1.73 10.10
C GLU A 60 -8.31 -0.95 8.84
N LYS A 61 -8.67 0.34 9.00
CA LYS A 61 -8.88 1.24 7.85
C LYS A 61 -7.63 1.39 7.00
N GLN A 62 -6.46 1.46 7.62
CA GLN A 62 -5.19 1.56 6.89
C GLN A 62 -4.91 0.27 6.10
N CYS A 63 -5.07 -0.91 6.69
CA CYS A 63 -4.89 -2.20 6.01
C CYS A 63 -5.80 -2.32 4.78
N HIS A 64 -7.10 -2.06 4.93
CA HIS A 64 -8.03 -2.11 3.80
C HIS A 64 -7.66 -1.13 2.68
N SER A 65 -7.17 0.06 3.03
CA SER A 65 -6.72 1.04 2.05
C SER A 65 -5.45 0.58 1.31
N VAL A 66 -4.46 0.03 2.04
CA VAL A 66 -3.25 -0.55 1.44
C VAL A 66 -3.61 -1.70 0.50
N PHE A 67 -4.49 -2.61 0.93
CA PHE A 67 -4.87 -3.78 0.13
C PHE A 67 -5.64 -3.38 -1.14
N ALA A 68 -6.51 -2.38 -1.06
CA ALA A 68 -7.17 -1.82 -2.23
C ALA A 68 -6.15 -1.24 -3.23
N ASN A 69 -5.17 -0.47 -2.75
CA ASN A 69 -4.12 0.10 -3.58
C ASN A 69 -3.27 -0.99 -4.26
N ILE A 70 -2.85 -2.02 -3.52
CA ILE A 70 -2.10 -3.17 -4.06
C ILE A 70 -2.92 -3.86 -5.14
N LYS A 71 -4.20 -4.13 -4.89
CA LYS A 71 -5.11 -4.73 -5.87
C LYS A 71 -5.18 -3.92 -7.16
N TYR A 72 -5.35 -2.60 -7.07
CA TYR A 72 -5.38 -1.73 -8.25
C TYR A 72 -4.08 -1.75 -9.04
N ILE A 73 -2.93 -1.73 -8.35
CA ILE A 73 -1.61 -1.79 -8.99
C ILE A 73 -1.43 -3.13 -9.71
N LEU A 74 -1.82 -4.24 -9.08
CA LEU A 74 -1.73 -5.57 -9.69
C LEU A 74 -2.60 -5.68 -10.94
N GLU A 75 -3.86 -5.26 -10.85
CA GLU A 75 -4.81 -5.25 -11.97
C GLU A 75 -4.30 -4.39 -13.13
N ASP A 76 -3.84 -3.16 -12.85
CA ASP A 76 -3.31 -2.24 -13.87
C ASP A 76 -1.96 -2.71 -14.45
N SER A 77 -1.30 -3.67 -13.79
CA SER A 77 -0.08 -4.33 -14.28
C SER A 77 -0.35 -5.66 -15.00
N GLY A 78 -1.63 -6.02 -15.20
CA GLY A 78 -2.03 -7.28 -15.84
C GLY A 78 -1.84 -8.52 -14.96
N SER A 79 -1.87 -8.37 -13.64
CA SER A 79 -1.82 -9.45 -12.65
C SER A 79 -3.07 -9.42 -11.74
N SER A 80 -3.08 -10.25 -10.69
CA SER A 80 -4.16 -10.33 -9.70
C SER A 80 -3.59 -10.62 -8.31
N TRP A 81 -4.46 -10.48 -7.29
CA TRP A 81 -4.15 -10.79 -5.90
C TRP A 81 -3.68 -12.24 -5.71
N ASP A 82 -4.28 -13.18 -6.45
CA ASP A 82 -3.97 -14.62 -6.36
C ASP A 82 -2.55 -14.98 -6.85
N ASN A 83 -1.88 -14.07 -7.55
CA ASN A 83 -0.51 -14.25 -8.03
C ASN A 83 0.56 -13.74 -7.04
N ILE A 84 0.16 -13.25 -5.86
CA ILE A 84 1.10 -12.82 -4.83
C ILE A 84 1.79 -14.05 -4.24
N VAL A 85 3.11 -14.10 -4.34
CA VAL A 85 3.94 -15.22 -3.83
C VAL A 85 4.76 -14.86 -2.59
N ASP A 86 4.96 -13.57 -2.34
CA ASP A 86 5.72 -13.06 -1.19
C ASP A 86 5.21 -11.66 -0.80
N VAL A 87 5.25 -11.36 0.49
CA VAL A 87 4.86 -10.05 1.04
C VAL A 87 5.82 -9.62 2.14
N GLN A 88 6.16 -8.33 2.16
CA GLN A 88 6.88 -7.69 3.26
C GLN A 88 6.06 -6.52 3.77
N VAL A 89 5.75 -6.53 5.07
CA VAL A 89 4.92 -5.51 5.71
C VAL A 89 5.67 -4.83 6.85
N PHE A 90 5.64 -3.51 6.85
CA PHE A 90 6.20 -2.67 7.91
C PHE A 90 5.06 -2.07 8.73
N LEU A 91 4.98 -2.47 10.00
CA LEU A 91 4.05 -1.89 10.97
C LEU A 91 4.80 -0.91 11.87
N THR A 92 4.25 0.29 12.05
CA THR A 92 4.82 1.31 12.93
C THR A 92 4.63 0.97 14.40
N ASN A 93 3.54 0.29 14.76
CA ASN A 93 3.30 -0.22 16.10
C ASN A 93 3.08 -1.74 16.09
N MET A 94 4.17 -2.49 15.94
CA MET A 94 4.13 -3.96 15.91
C MET A 94 3.40 -4.58 17.11
N LYS A 95 3.56 -3.99 18.31
CA LYS A 95 3.04 -4.57 19.55
C LYS A 95 1.51 -4.62 19.56
N ASP A 96 0.86 -3.55 19.12
CA ASP A 96 -0.60 -3.43 19.21
C ASP A 96 -1.29 -3.80 17.88
N ASP A 97 -0.62 -3.59 16.75
CA ASP A 97 -1.24 -3.69 15.42
C ASP A 97 -1.14 -5.10 14.81
N PHE A 98 -0.13 -5.89 15.17
CA PHE A 98 0.18 -7.15 14.47
C PHE A 98 -0.98 -8.15 14.48
N LYS A 99 -1.69 -8.26 15.60
CA LYS A 99 -2.85 -9.17 15.72
C LYS A 99 -4.00 -8.75 14.79
N THR A 100 -4.27 -7.46 14.72
CA THR A 100 -5.34 -6.90 13.87
C THR A 100 -4.96 -7.04 12.40
N TYR A 101 -3.73 -6.71 12.03
CA TYR A 101 -3.20 -6.91 10.69
C TYR A 101 -3.36 -8.36 10.23
N ASN A 102 -2.91 -9.35 11.02
CA ASN A 102 -2.99 -10.76 10.64
C ASN A 102 -4.43 -11.25 10.47
N ARG A 103 -5.37 -10.75 11.28
CA ARG A 103 -6.80 -11.07 11.12
C ARG A 103 -7.36 -10.57 9.80
N ILE A 104 -6.93 -9.40 9.32
CA ILE A 104 -7.43 -8.80 8.08
C ILE A 104 -6.72 -9.39 6.85
N TYR A 105 -5.46 -9.79 7.00
CA TYR A 105 -4.68 -10.40 5.93
C TYR A 105 -5.11 -11.84 5.61
N ALA A 106 -5.49 -12.62 6.62
CA ALA A 106 -5.89 -14.02 6.50
C ALA A 106 -7.21 -14.21 5.75
#